data_AF-A0AAP6LD45-F1
#
_entry.id   AF-A0AAP6LD45-F1
#
_cell.length_a   1.000
_cell.length_b   1.000
_cell.length_c   1.000
_cell.angle_alpha   90.00
_cell.angle_beta   90.00
_cell.angle_gamma   90.00
#
_symmetry.space_group_name_H-M   'P 1'
#
loop_
_entity.id
_entity.type
_entity.pdbx_description
1 polymer ?
#
loop_
_entity_poly.entity_id
_entity_poly.type
_entity_poly.pdbx_seq_one_letter_code
_entity_poly.pdbx_strand_id
1 'polypeptide(L)' 'MREGIVRRVANVALQIEPDRTQVLQWILHAPLAALGGHTTFELACNGQGERVIELLHGVLARAGTTPPQLPQAPT' A
#
# COMPACT_ATOMS: atom_id res chain seq x y z
N MET A 1 -9.72 -14.40 6.32
CA MET A 1 -9.40 -13.10 5.70
C MET A 1 -10.71 -12.33 5.51
N ARG A 2 -10.77 -11.03 5.81
CA ARG A 2 -11.93 -10.22 5.42
C ARG A 2 -11.91 -10.16 3.89
N GLU A 3 -12.81 -10.89 3.24
CA GLU A 3 -12.80 -11.04 1.79
C GLU A 3 -12.77 -9.67 1.11
N GLY A 4 -11.72 -9.42 0.33
CA GLY A 4 -11.59 -8.20 -0.46
C GLY A 4 -10.67 -7.10 0.08
N ILE A 5 -10.02 -7.24 1.25
CA ILE A 5 -9.11 -6.19 1.75
C ILE A 5 -7.91 -5.96 0.81
N VAL A 6 -7.29 -7.03 0.30
CA VAL A 6 -6.18 -6.92 -0.67
C VAL A 6 -6.63 -6.23 -1.95
N ARG A 7 -7.84 -6.54 -2.43
CA ARG A 7 -8.43 -5.90 -3.62
C ARG A 7 -8.70 -4.40 -3.36
N ARG A 8 -9.18 -4.04 -2.18
CA ARG A 8 -9.39 -2.63 -1.80
C ARG A 8 -8.06 -1.88 -1.76
N VAL A 9 -7.05 -2.46 -1.13
CA VAL A 9 -5.71 -1.87 -1.11
C VAL A 9 -5.16 -1.70 -2.53
N ALA A 10 -5.28 -2.71 -3.38
CA ALA A 10 -4.85 -2.62 -4.78
C ALA A 10 -5.57 -1.49 -5.55
N ASN A 11 -6.88 -1.31 -5.34
CA ASN A 11 -7.64 -0.24 -5.98
C ASN A 11 -7.17 1.16 -5.57
N VAL A 12 -6.73 1.34 -4.32
CA VAL A 12 -6.17 2.62 -3.85
C VAL A 12 -4.74 2.79 -4.35
N ALA A 13 -3.93 1.74 -4.29
CA ALA A 13 -2.55 1.75 -4.79
C ALA A 13 -2.46 2.08 -6.30
N LEU A 14 -3.42 1.62 -7.10
CA LEU A 14 -3.50 1.93 -8.53
C LEU A 14 -3.76 3.40 -8.85
N GLN A 15 -4.24 4.19 -7.89
CA GLN A 15 -4.37 5.65 -8.05
C GLN A 15 -3.04 6.38 -7.83
N ILE A 16 -2.07 5.70 -7.20
CA ILE A 16 -0.72 6.21 -6.95
C ILE A 16 0.22 5.71 -8.05
N GLU A 17 0.20 4.41 -8.33
CA GLU A 17 1.02 3.75 -9.33
C GLU A 17 0.12 3.02 -10.35
N PRO A 18 0.01 3.51 -11.60
CA PRO A 18 -0.88 2.90 -12.59
C PRO A 18 -0.40 1.54 -13.10
N ASP A 19 0.88 1.18 -12.93
CA ASP A 19 1.40 -0.12 -13.32
C ASP A 19 0.94 -1.23 -12.35
N ARG A 20 0.07 -2.11 -12.85
CA ARG A 20 -0.49 -3.23 -12.08
C ARG A 20 0.57 -4.22 -11.61
N THR A 21 1.63 -4.43 -12.38
CA THR A 21 2.74 -5.32 -12.02
C THR A 21 3.52 -4.71 -10.86
N GLN A 22 3.78 -3.40 -10.89
CA GLN A 22 4.43 -2.72 -9.77
C GLN A 22 3.55 -2.71 -8.52
N VAL A 23 2.24 -2.47 -8.64
CA VAL A 23 1.32 -2.58 -7.50
C VAL A 23 1.33 -4.00 -6.91
N LEU A 24 1.30 -5.04 -7.75
CA LEU A 24 1.36 -6.42 -7.27
C LEU A 24 2.68 -6.73 -6.57
N GLN A 25 3.81 -6.32 -7.16
CA GLN A 25 5.14 -6.45 -6.56
C GLN A 25 5.20 -5.75 -5.20
N TRP A 26 4.68 -4.53 -5.12
CA TRP A 26 4.60 -3.77 -3.88
C TRP A 26 3.75 -4.48 -2.82
N ILE A 27 2.58 -5.02 -3.19
CA ILE A 27 1.71 -5.74 -2.26
C ILE A 27 2.42 -6.94 -1.63
N LEU A 28 3.17 -7.69 -2.44
CA LEU A 28 3.76 -8.98 -2.06
C LEU A 28 5.15 -8.85 -1.42
N HIS A 29 5.92 -7.83 -1.81
CA HIS A 29 7.36 -7.80 -1.53
C HIS A 29 7.87 -6.51 -0.89
N ALA A 30 7.12 -5.40 -0.96
CA ALA A 30 7.61 -4.14 -0.41
C ALA A 30 7.29 -4.03 1.09
N PRO A 31 8.30 -3.99 1.97
CA PRO A 31 8.08 -3.76 3.40
C PRO A 31 7.67 -2.31 3.64
N LEU A 32 6.66 -2.11 4.50
CA LEU A 32 6.15 -0.79 4.87
C LEU A 32 6.77 -0.34 6.19
N ALA A 33 7.79 0.53 6.13
CA ALA A 33 8.49 1.02 7.34
C ALA A 33 7.54 1.67 8.35
N ALA A 34 6.54 2.43 7.88
CA ALA A 34 5.53 3.06 8.74
C ALA A 34 4.65 2.04 9.50
N LEU A 35 4.61 0.78 9.04
CA LEU A 35 3.79 -0.29 9.61
C LEU A 35 4.67 -1.46 10.10
N GLY A 36 5.86 -1.14 10.63
CA GLY A 36 6.74 -2.11 11.28
C GLY A 36 7.55 -2.99 10.33
N GLY A 37 7.64 -2.61 9.05
CA GLY A 37 8.41 -3.36 8.04
C GLY A 37 7.66 -4.55 7.44
N HIS A 38 6.38 -4.72 7.75
CA HIS A 38 5.55 -5.74 7.11
C HIS A 38 5.12 -5.34 5.71
N THR A 39 4.94 -6.33 4.85
CA THR A 39 4.31 -6.14 3.54
C THR A 39 2.82 -5.91 3.67
N THR A 40 2.22 -5.31 2.65
CA THR A 40 0.77 -5.17 2.54
C THR A 40 0.05 -6.51 2.63
N PHE A 41 0.59 -7.55 2.01
CA PHE A 41 0.01 -8.89 2.05
C PHE A 41 -0.02 -9.46 3.47
N GLU A 42 1.08 -9.38 4.22
CA GLU A 42 1.15 -9.82 5.61
C GLU A 42 0.17 -9.05 6.50
N LEU A 43 0.10 -7.73 6.33
CA LEU A 43 -0.82 -6.88 7.08
C LEU A 43 -2.29 -7.23 6.77
N ALA A 44 -2.62 -7.48 5.50
CA ALA A 44 -3.95 -7.92 5.09
C ALA A 44 -4.33 -9.27 5.70
N CYS A 45 -3.40 -10.24 5.69
CA CYS A 45 -3.58 -11.55 6.32
C CYS A 45 -3.84 -11.43 7.83
N ASN A 46 -3.17 -10.48 8.50
CA ASN A 46 -3.30 -10.20 9.92
C ASN A 46 -4.48 -9.28 10.29
N GLY A 47 -5.36 -8.96 9.32
CA GLY A 47 -6.52 -8.09 9.56
C GLY A 47 -6.19 -6.60 9.69
N GLN A 48 -4.95 -6.19 9.38
CA GLN A 48 -4.44 -4.83 9.48
C GLN A 48 -4.48 -4.06 8.15
N GLY A 49 -5.11 -4.61 7.10
CA GLY A 49 -5.14 -3.98 5.78
C GLY A 49 -5.81 -2.60 5.73
N GLU A 50 -6.70 -2.27 6.67
CA GLU A 50 -7.28 -0.92 6.78
C GLU A 50 -6.21 0.14 7.12
N ARG A 51 -5.19 -0.21 7.92
CA ARG A 51 -4.06 0.69 8.19
C ARG A 51 -3.24 1.00 6.94
N VAL A 52 -3.17 0.04 6.02
CA VAL A 52 -2.52 0.25 4.72
C VAL A 52 -3.34 1.23 3.87
N ILE A 53 -4.67 1.12 3.90
CA ILE A 53 -5.56 2.06 3.19
C ILE A 53 -5.39 3.48 3.74
N GLU A 54 -5.37 3.66 5.07
CA GLU A 54 -5.13 4.95 5.72
C GLU A 54 -3.78 5.56 5.29
N LEU A 55 -2.73 4.73 5.25
CA LEU A 55 -1.41 5.14 4.78
C LEU A 55 -1.45 5.64 3.33
N LEU A 56 -2.10 4.90 2.42
CA LEU A 56 -2.21 5.28 1.01
C LEU A 56 -3.04 6.56 0.81
N HIS A 57 -4.12 6.76 1.57
CA HIS A 57 -4.86 8.02 1.55
C HIS A 57 -3.99 9.19 2.04
N GLY A 58 -3.14 8.98 3.04
CA GLY A 58 -2.15 9.98 3.47
C GLY A 58 -1.16 10.36 2.37
N VAL A 59 -0.73 9.39 1.55
CA VAL A 59 0.13 9.66 0.38
C VAL A 59 -0.62 10.48 -0.67
N LEU A 60 -1.85 10.09 -1.02
CA LEU A 60 -2.68 10.80 -1.99
C LEU A 60 -2.97 12.24 -1.55
N ALA A 61 -3.23 12.46 -0.25
CA ALA A 61 -3.46 13.80 0.29
C ALA A 61 -2.24 14.72 0.21
N ARG A 62 -1.02 14.15 0.11
CA ARG A 62 0.26 14.87 0.04
C ARG A 62 0.78 15.11 -1.38
N ALA A 63 0.07 14.63 -2.40
CA ALA A 63 0.48 14.70 -3.82
C ALA A 63 0.62 16.13 -4.39
N GLY A 64 0.41 17.19 -3.59
CA GLY A 64 0.52 18.58 -4.03
C GLY A 64 1.95 19.09 -4.28
N THR A 65 2.99 18.35 -3.86
CA THR A 65 4.40 18.79 -3.98
C THR A 65 5.34 17.77 -4.64
N THR A 66 4.93 16.52 -4.79
CA THR A 66 5.77 15.44 -5.36
C THR A 66 4.83 14.39 -5.99
N PRO A 67 5.18 13.77 -7.13
CA PRO A 67 4.41 12.65 -7.64
C PRO A 67 4.24 11.60 -6.54
N PRO A 68 2.99 11.17 -6.24
CA PRO A 68 2.76 10.20 -5.19
C PRO A 68 3.43 8.88 -5.57
N GLN A 69 4.17 8.30 -4.62
CA GLN A 69 4.83 7.01 -4.81
C GLN A 69 4.35 6.04 -3.73
N LEU A 70 4.31 4.74 -4.07
CA LEU A 70 3.92 3.73 -3.10
C LEU A 70 4.92 3.71 -1.93
N PRO A 71 4.43 3.73 -0.67
CA PRO A 71 5.28 3.78 0.50
C PRO A 71 6.08 2.48 0.61
N GLN A 72 7.37 2.57 0.89
CA GLN A 72 8.28 1.42 1.03
C GLN A 72 9.37 1.77 2.04
N ALA A 73 10.08 0.77 2.55
CA ALA A 73 11.22 1.03 3.43
C ALA A 73 12.30 1.85 2.71
N PRO A 74 12.96 2.81 3.39
CA PRO A 74 14.14 3.45 2.84
C PRO A 74 15.24 2.38 2.68
N THR A 75 15.80 2.31 1.47
CA THR A 75 16.96 1.47 1.15
C THR A 75 18.20 1.88 1.93
#